data_AF-T2INS0-F1
#
_entry.id   AF-T2INS0-F1
#
_cell.length_a   1.000
_cell.length_b   1.000
_cell.length_c   1.000
_cell.angle_alpha   90.00
_cell.angle_beta   90.00
_cell.angle_gamma   90.00
#
_symmetry.space_group_name_H-M   'P 1'
#
loop_
_entity.id
_entity.type
_entity.pdbx_description
1 polymer ?
#
loop_
_entity_poly.entity_id
_entity_poly.type
_entity_poly.pdbx_seq_one_letter_code
_entity_poly.pdbx_strand_id
1 'polypeptide(L)'
;MQKFNFKLRMTISPQYIWNQVLERLKIRLNSTAYETWFASATVQTVQDDCLIIQVENTFIVNHLRKTYYPLIMEEVEGVVGYPVEIKLTTEQEQNLRLIDKNNENLTHKNATNKLIQDSPKLSQLNPNYNFSRFVVGPTNRMAHAASLAVSESPGREFNPLFLCGGVGLGKTHLMQAIAHYRLELYPNANVFYVSTEQFTNDLIASIRQDSMEFFREHYRTADILLVDDIQFIEDKEYTQEEFFHTFNTLHEAGKQVVIASDRPPQRIPTLQDRLVSRFSMGLIADIQVPDLETRMAILQKKPSMKTLDYPVM
;
A
#
# COMPACT_ATOMS: atom_id res chain seq x y z
N MET A 1 -0.57 51.65 29.95
CA MET A 1 -0.82 51.72 28.50
C MET A 1 -0.77 50.29 27.95
N GLN A 2 -1.86 49.54 28.17
CA GLN A 2 -2.91 49.27 27.17
C GLN A 2 -2.34 48.44 26.01
N LYS A 3 -2.39 47.11 26.07
CA LYS A 3 -3.60 46.30 25.77
C LYS A 3 -4.35 46.80 24.53
N PHE A 4 -3.63 47.11 23.45
CA PHE A 4 -4.22 47.39 22.14
C PHE A 4 -3.18 47.00 21.09
N ASN A 5 -3.40 45.85 20.42
CA ASN A 5 -2.75 45.35 19.18
C ASN A 5 -2.47 43.83 19.15
N PHE A 6 -3.26 43.02 19.86
CA PHE A 6 -3.32 41.56 19.61
C PHE A 6 -4.71 41.09 19.14
N LYS A 7 -5.58 42.02 18.76
CA LYS A 7 -6.98 41.75 18.38
C LYS A 7 -7.25 42.13 16.92
N LEU A 8 -6.39 41.66 16.03
CA LEU A 8 -6.59 41.70 14.57
C LEU A 8 -5.65 40.67 13.90
N ARG A 9 -5.68 39.42 14.37
CA ARG A 9 -5.23 38.28 13.55
C ARG A 9 -6.48 37.62 13.01
N MET A 10 -6.55 37.53 11.68
CA MET A 10 -7.74 37.14 10.95
C MET A 10 -8.37 35.86 11.50
N THR A 11 -9.66 35.95 11.74
CA THR A 11 -10.59 34.90 12.16
C THR A 11 -10.81 33.90 11.00
N ILE A 12 -9.76 33.36 10.41
CA ILE A 12 -9.91 32.34 9.37
C ILE A 12 -10.21 31.02 10.08
N SER A 13 -11.37 30.43 9.76
CA SER A 13 -11.77 29.14 10.31
C SER A 13 -10.71 28.08 9.96
N PRO A 14 -10.24 27.26 10.91
CA PRO A 14 -9.33 26.14 10.63
C PRO A 14 -9.87 25.22 9.53
N GLN A 15 -11.19 25.07 9.46
CA GLN A 15 -11.86 24.33 8.39
C GLN A 15 -11.65 24.96 7.02
N TYR A 16 -11.65 26.29 6.93
CA TYR A 16 -11.39 27.00 5.69
C TYR A 16 -9.94 26.84 5.24
N ILE A 17 -8.98 26.96 6.16
CA ILE A 17 -7.56 26.72 5.88
C ILE A 17 -7.37 25.28 5.36
N TRP A 18 -7.93 24.30 6.06
CA TRP A 18 -7.82 22.90 5.65
C TRP A 18 -8.45 22.63 4.30
N ASN A 19 -9.62 23.21 4.01
CA ASN A 19 -10.24 23.08 2.69
C ASN A 19 -9.36 23.66 1.56
N GLN A 20 -8.69 24.80 1.80
CA GLN A 20 -7.74 25.36 0.82
C GLN A 20 -6.51 24.47 0.64
N VAL A 21 -5.99 23.89 1.73
CA VAL A 21 -4.88 22.92 1.67
C VAL A 21 -5.29 21.67 0.89
N LEU A 22 -6.50 21.13 1.14
CA LEU A 22 -7.04 19.98 0.41
C LEU A 22 -7.19 20.26 -1.08
N GLU A 23 -7.69 21.44 -1.48
CA GLU A 23 -7.77 21.85 -2.89
C GLU A 23 -6.39 21.90 -3.56
N ARG A 24 -5.36 22.42 -2.86
CA ARG A 24 -3.99 22.45 -3.39
C ARG A 24 -3.36 21.07 -3.48
N LEU A 25 -3.54 20.22 -2.46
CA LEU A 25 -3.07 18.83 -2.46
C LEU A 25 -3.73 18.01 -3.58
N LYS A 26 -5.01 18.25 -3.87
CA LYS A 26 -5.74 17.57 -4.96
C LYS A 26 -5.17 17.87 -6.35
N ILE A 27 -4.51 19.02 -6.53
CA ILE A 27 -3.86 19.40 -7.79
C ILE A 27 -2.48 18.72 -7.92
N ARG A 28 -1.77 18.53 -6.81
CA ARG A 28 -0.39 17.99 -6.80
C ARG A 28 -0.32 16.48 -6.70
N LEU A 29 -1.34 15.82 -6.16
CA LEU A 29 -1.41 14.38 -5.99
C LEU A 29 -2.26 13.73 -7.08
N ASN A 30 -1.95 12.47 -7.40
CA ASN A 30 -2.86 11.66 -8.22
C ASN A 30 -4.17 11.41 -7.45
N SER A 31 -5.27 11.19 -8.17
CA SER A 31 -6.61 11.06 -7.58
C SER A 31 -6.70 9.94 -6.54
N THR A 32 -6.04 8.81 -6.79
CA THR A 32 -6.04 7.65 -5.89
C THR A 32 -5.31 7.95 -4.58
N ALA A 33 -4.14 8.59 -4.62
CA ALA A 33 -3.37 9.00 -3.44
C ALA A 33 -4.16 10.02 -2.63
N TYR A 34 -4.77 11.01 -3.28
CA TYR A 34 -5.62 11.99 -2.61
C TYR A 34 -6.81 11.32 -1.90
N GLU A 35 -7.56 10.47 -2.62
CA GLU A 35 -8.74 9.77 -2.08
C GLU A 35 -8.39 8.86 -0.89
N THR A 36 -7.21 8.22 -0.94
CA THR A 36 -6.78 7.27 0.09
C THR A 36 -6.30 7.95 1.35
N TRP A 37 -5.50 9.02 1.20
CA TRP A 37 -4.74 9.59 2.31
C TRP A 37 -5.37 10.85 2.92
N PHE A 38 -6.12 11.61 2.12
CA PHE A 38 -6.56 12.96 2.49
C PHE A 38 -8.09 13.14 2.49
N ALA A 39 -8.84 12.33 1.76
CA ALA A 39 -10.29 12.57 1.61
C ALA A 39 -11.09 12.45 2.93
N SER A 40 -10.65 11.61 3.86
CA SER A 40 -11.27 11.50 5.19
C SER A 40 -10.53 12.27 6.29
N ALA A 41 -9.48 13.01 5.95
CA ALA A 41 -8.73 13.80 6.90
C ALA A 41 -9.53 15.06 7.27
N THR A 42 -9.76 15.26 8.57
CA THR A 42 -10.49 16.42 9.12
C THR A 42 -9.60 17.23 10.03
N VAL A 43 -9.93 18.51 10.22
CA VAL A 43 -9.23 19.38 11.17
C VAL A 43 -10.11 19.60 12.39
N GLN A 44 -9.57 19.33 13.59
CA GLN A 44 -10.34 19.48 14.83
C GLN A 44 -10.27 20.91 15.39
N THR A 45 -9.09 21.45 15.72
CA THR A 45 -8.92 22.87 16.11
C THR A 45 -7.45 23.25 16.27
N VAL A 46 -7.17 24.57 16.29
CA VAL A 46 -5.86 25.16 16.58
C VAL A 46 -5.82 25.60 18.04
N GLN A 47 -4.95 24.98 18.84
CA GLN A 47 -4.43 25.60 20.06
C GLN A 47 -2.98 26.00 19.77
N ASP A 48 -2.65 27.27 20.02
CA ASP A 48 -1.28 27.81 20.04
C ASP A 48 -0.43 27.52 18.78
N ASP A 49 -0.84 28.02 17.62
CA ASP A 49 -0.09 27.91 16.34
C ASP A 49 0.18 26.45 15.88
N CYS A 50 -0.68 25.50 16.29
CA CYS A 50 -0.62 24.09 15.90
C CYS A 50 -1.90 23.65 15.16
N LEU A 51 -1.76 23.08 13.95
CA LEU A 51 -2.85 22.48 13.18
C LEU A 51 -2.95 20.97 13.49
N ILE A 52 -4.06 20.54 14.07
CA ILE A 52 -4.32 19.12 14.36
C ILE A 52 -5.19 18.53 13.24
N ILE A 53 -4.60 17.61 12.48
CA ILE A 53 -5.27 16.85 11.42
C ILE A 53 -5.59 15.46 11.97
N GLN A 54 -6.87 15.14 12.00
CA GLN A 54 -7.38 13.84 12.41
C GLN A 54 -7.61 12.97 11.19
N VAL A 55 -7.13 11.73 11.26
CA VAL A 55 -7.36 10.68 10.24
C VAL A 55 -7.90 9.42 10.90
N GLU A 56 -8.43 8.51 10.07
CA GLU A 56 -9.24 7.37 10.55
C GLU A 56 -8.48 6.36 11.42
N ASN A 57 -7.17 6.16 11.17
CA ASN A 57 -6.38 5.16 11.90
C ASN A 57 -4.89 5.51 11.95
N THR A 58 -4.18 4.81 12.84
CA THR A 58 -2.76 5.05 13.13
C THR A 58 -1.86 4.71 11.93
N PHE A 59 -2.32 3.79 11.08
CA PHE A 59 -1.66 3.46 9.82
C PHE A 59 -1.60 4.67 8.87
N ILE A 60 -2.71 5.39 8.69
CA ILE A 60 -2.74 6.62 7.87
C ILE A 60 -1.87 7.70 8.49
N VAL A 61 -1.91 7.86 9.83
CA VAL A 61 -1.04 8.82 10.55
C VAL A 61 0.43 8.57 10.24
N ASN A 62 0.88 7.33 10.36
CA ASN A 62 2.28 6.98 10.17
C ASN A 62 2.73 7.22 8.73
N HIS A 63 1.92 6.80 7.76
CA HIS A 63 2.25 7.00 6.35
C HIS A 63 2.27 8.48 5.96
N LEU A 64 1.27 9.26 6.36
CA LEU A 64 1.25 10.71 6.14
C LEU A 64 2.47 11.38 6.77
N ARG A 65 2.85 10.98 8.00
CA ARG A 65 3.99 11.55 8.73
C ARG A 65 5.33 11.29 8.04
N LYS A 66 5.52 10.10 7.46
CA LYS A 66 6.81 9.76 6.83
C LYS A 66 6.90 10.18 5.37
N THR A 67 5.80 10.06 4.62
CA THR A 67 5.79 10.25 3.17
C THR A 67 5.38 11.66 2.77
N TYR A 68 4.30 12.17 3.38
CA TYR A 68 3.65 13.40 2.91
C TYR A 68 3.86 14.61 3.83
N TYR A 69 4.48 14.44 5.00
CA TYR A 69 4.65 15.53 5.97
C TYR A 69 5.31 16.78 5.39
N PRO A 70 6.40 16.69 4.60
CA PRO A 70 7.01 17.88 3.99
C PRO A 70 6.04 18.61 3.06
N LEU A 71 5.27 17.86 2.26
CA LEU A 71 4.29 18.43 1.34
C LEU A 71 3.12 19.09 2.09
N ILE A 72 2.60 18.43 3.13
CA ILE A 72 1.53 19.00 3.95
C ILE A 72 2.01 20.30 4.60
N MET A 73 3.24 20.34 5.10
CA MET A 73 3.85 21.53 5.68
C MET A 73 3.97 22.68 4.68
N GLU A 74 4.47 22.40 3.47
CA GLU A 74 4.58 23.38 2.38
C GLU A 74 3.20 23.96 2.00
N GLU A 75 2.18 23.12 1.88
CA GLU A 75 0.84 23.56 1.49
C GLU A 75 0.15 24.37 2.60
N VAL A 76 0.28 23.95 3.86
CA VAL A 76 -0.25 24.69 5.02
C VAL A 76 0.43 26.04 5.13
N GLU A 77 1.76 26.10 5.05
CA GLU A 77 2.51 27.36 5.10
C GLU A 77 2.13 28.29 3.93
N GLY A 78 1.94 27.76 2.73
CA GLY A 78 1.53 28.57 1.58
C GLY A 78 0.11 29.12 1.68
N VAL A 79 -0.81 28.47 2.42
CA VAL A 79 -2.17 28.98 2.68
C VAL A 79 -2.17 29.98 3.84
N VAL A 80 -1.42 29.69 4.90
CA VAL A 80 -1.43 30.46 6.16
C VAL A 80 -0.47 31.66 6.10
N GLY A 81 0.59 31.58 5.30
CA GLY A 81 1.59 32.62 5.08
C GLY A 81 2.71 32.67 6.13
N TYR A 82 2.76 31.69 7.04
CA TYR A 82 3.81 31.52 8.06
C TYR A 82 3.91 30.04 8.48
N PRO A 83 5.03 29.59 9.06
CA PRO A 83 5.19 28.21 9.49
C PRO A 83 4.28 27.87 10.67
N VAL A 84 3.57 26.74 10.56
CA VAL A 84 2.61 26.22 11.56
C VAL A 84 3.04 24.81 11.97
N GLU A 85 2.96 24.48 13.27
CA GLU A 85 3.23 23.10 13.73
C GLU A 85 2.07 22.18 13.29
N ILE A 86 2.37 21.03 12.68
CA ILE A 86 1.33 20.07 12.26
C ILE A 86 1.39 18.83 13.14
N LYS A 87 0.25 18.49 13.76
CA LYS A 87 0.05 17.24 14.52
C LYS A 87 -0.98 16.35 13.82
N LEU A 88 -0.55 15.14 13.47
CA LEU A 88 -1.40 14.09 12.91
C LEU A 88 -1.88 13.18 14.05
N THR A 89 -3.19 13.03 14.22
CA THR A 89 -3.82 12.23 15.29
C THR A 89 -4.90 11.31 14.75
N THR A 90 -5.33 10.35 15.58
CA THR A 90 -6.53 9.54 15.35
C THR A 90 -7.58 9.86 16.39
N GLU A 91 -8.81 9.42 16.15
CA GLU A 91 -9.92 9.53 17.11
C GLU A 91 -9.66 8.77 18.43
N GLN A 92 -8.70 7.83 18.44
CA GLN A 92 -8.40 6.93 19.56
C GLN A 92 -7.11 7.25 20.33
N GLU A 93 -6.34 8.27 19.97
CA GLU A 93 -5.03 8.51 20.58
C GLU A 93 -4.94 9.81 21.39
N GLN A 94 -5.37 9.74 22.65
CA GLN A 94 -4.86 10.62 23.72
C GLN A 94 -3.67 10.02 24.49
N ASN A 95 -3.06 8.92 24.04
CA ASN A 95 -1.85 8.40 24.68
C ASN A 95 -0.95 7.71 23.65
N LEU A 96 0.25 8.27 23.44
CA LEU A 96 1.57 7.62 23.48
C LEU A 96 2.60 8.53 22.80
N ARG A 97 3.49 9.11 23.63
CA ARG A 97 4.71 9.79 23.18
C ARG A 97 5.87 8.80 23.18
N LEU A 98 6.86 9.14 22.34
CA LEU A 98 8.24 8.61 22.26
C LEU A 98 8.31 7.27 21.50
N ILE A 99 9.02 7.17 20.38
CA ILE A 99 10.48 6.98 20.33
C ILE A 99 11.11 7.56 19.03
N ASP A 100 12.39 7.86 19.18
CA ASP A 100 13.37 8.65 18.45
C ASP A 100 13.75 8.36 16.98
N LYS A 101 14.03 9.49 16.30
CA LYS A 101 15.20 9.90 15.49
C LYS A 101 16.21 8.89 14.90
N ASN A 102 16.54 9.21 13.64
CA ASN A 102 17.84 9.17 12.92
C ASN A 102 18.24 7.88 12.19
N ASN A 103 18.16 7.91 10.85
CA ASN A 103 19.32 8.07 9.96
C ASN A 103 18.92 7.88 8.49
N GLU A 104 19.00 8.91 7.66
CA GLU A 104 19.20 8.76 6.22
C GLU A 104 20.31 9.72 5.77
N ASN A 105 21.39 9.14 5.26
CA ASN A 105 22.39 9.81 4.44
C ASN A 105 22.66 8.86 3.28
N LEU A 106 22.19 9.18 2.08
CA LEU A 106 22.69 8.59 0.85
C LEU A 106 22.74 9.66 -0.24
N THR A 107 23.96 9.94 -0.70
CA THR A 107 24.27 10.73 -1.89
C THR A 107 24.83 9.82 -2.99
N HIS A 108 24.52 10.24 -4.23
CA HIS A 108 25.21 10.01 -5.51
C HIS A 108 24.90 8.77 -6.41
N LYS A 109 24.13 9.09 -7.48
CA LYS A 109 24.42 9.04 -8.94
C LYS A 109 25.12 7.83 -9.61
N ASN A 110 24.39 7.30 -10.60
CA ASN A 110 24.71 6.88 -11.98
C ASN A 110 25.77 5.80 -12.27
N ALA A 111 25.39 4.72 -12.98
CA ALA A 111 25.66 4.53 -14.43
C ALA A 111 25.34 3.10 -14.98
N THR A 112 24.74 3.09 -16.19
CA THR A 112 24.93 2.17 -17.35
C THR A 112 24.43 0.70 -17.41
N ASN A 113 23.45 0.50 -18.32
CA ASN A 113 23.15 -0.60 -19.25
C ASN A 113 23.88 -1.95 -19.14
N LYS A 114 23.10 -3.04 -19.01
CA LYS A 114 23.05 -4.15 -20.00
C LYS A 114 21.81 -5.04 -19.80
N LEU A 115 21.33 -5.54 -20.93
CA LEU A 115 20.14 -6.37 -21.19
C LEU A 115 20.15 -7.70 -20.42
N ILE A 116 18.99 -8.11 -19.87
CA ILE A 116 18.43 -9.48 -19.82
C ILE A 116 16.92 -9.35 -19.52
N GLN A 117 16.14 -10.29 -20.04
CA GLN A 117 14.72 -10.20 -20.38
C GLN A 117 13.76 -10.39 -19.20
N ASP A 118 12.76 -9.50 -19.22
CA ASP A 118 11.36 -9.59 -18.80
C ASP A 118 11.00 -10.12 -17.40
N SER A 119 10.92 -9.18 -16.46
CA SER A 119 9.78 -9.10 -15.53
C SER A 119 8.46 -9.29 -16.30
N PRO A 120 7.37 -9.83 -15.71
CA PRO A 120 6.07 -9.85 -16.37
C PRO A 120 5.77 -8.48 -17.00
N LYS A 121 5.87 -8.41 -18.33
CA LYS A 121 5.42 -7.25 -19.09
C LYS A 121 3.97 -6.99 -18.67
N LEU A 122 3.53 -5.72 -18.65
CA LEU A 122 2.13 -5.34 -18.37
C LEU A 122 1.10 -6.24 -19.10
N SER A 123 1.47 -6.83 -20.25
CA SER A 123 0.68 -7.79 -21.02
C SER A 123 0.24 -9.05 -20.28
N GLN A 124 0.91 -9.46 -19.18
CA GLN A 124 0.52 -10.63 -18.38
C GLN A 124 -0.41 -10.26 -17.20
N LEU A 125 -0.52 -8.98 -16.87
CA LEU A 125 -1.41 -8.49 -15.82
C LEU A 125 -2.79 -8.17 -16.41
N ASN A 126 -3.84 -8.36 -15.63
CA ASN A 126 -5.18 -7.96 -16.05
C ASN A 126 -5.25 -6.42 -16.08
N PRO A 127 -5.51 -5.78 -17.23
CA PRO A 127 -5.53 -4.31 -17.32
C PRO A 127 -6.65 -3.68 -16.48
N ASN A 128 -7.66 -4.45 -16.07
CA ASN A 128 -8.75 -3.98 -15.22
C ASN A 128 -8.40 -3.97 -13.73
N TYR A 129 -7.30 -4.61 -13.32
CA TYR A 129 -6.91 -4.72 -11.92
C TYR A 129 -5.94 -3.60 -11.52
N ASN A 130 -6.43 -2.36 -11.60
CA ASN A 130 -5.70 -1.16 -11.19
C ASN A 130 -6.44 -0.43 -10.06
N PHE A 131 -5.76 0.47 -9.35
CA PHE A 131 -6.36 1.16 -8.20
C PHE A 131 -7.58 2.00 -8.59
N SER A 132 -7.57 2.66 -9.75
CA SER A 132 -8.68 3.52 -10.19
C SER A 132 -9.98 2.74 -10.40
N ARG A 133 -9.91 1.44 -10.72
CA ARG A 133 -11.06 0.54 -10.86
C ARG A 133 -11.46 -0.19 -9.58
N PHE A 134 -10.63 -0.15 -8.55
CA PHE A 134 -11.00 -0.70 -7.24
C PHE A 134 -12.06 0.21 -6.60
N VAL A 135 -13.03 -0.39 -5.91
CA VAL A 135 -14.04 0.36 -5.15
C VAL A 135 -13.69 0.25 -3.68
N VAL A 136 -13.34 1.40 -3.11
CA VAL A 136 -12.97 1.50 -1.70
C VAL A 136 -14.23 1.65 -0.85
N GLY A 137 -14.33 0.82 0.18
CA GLY A 137 -15.37 0.88 1.19
C GLY A 137 -14.79 0.57 2.57
N PRO A 138 -15.58 0.70 3.65
CA PRO A 138 -15.09 0.52 5.02
C PRO A 138 -14.37 -0.82 5.26
N THR A 139 -14.81 -1.88 4.57
CA THR A 139 -14.33 -3.26 4.76
C THR A 139 -13.04 -3.60 4.00
N ASN A 140 -12.58 -2.72 3.11
CA ASN A 140 -11.39 -2.94 2.30
C ASN A 140 -10.44 -1.72 2.26
N ARG A 141 -10.80 -0.61 2.92
CA ARG A 141 -10.04 0.64 2.93
C ARG A 141 -8.61 0.45 3.41
N MET A 142 -8.40 -0.29 4.49
CA MET A 142 -7.07 -0.55 5.04
C MET A 142 -6.20 -1.33 4.03
N ALA A 143 -6.76 -2.38 3.41
CA ALA A 143 -6.04 -3.14 2.39
C ALA A 143 -5.71 -2.29 1.17
N HIS A 144 -6.65 -1.48 0.68
CA HIS A 144 -6.41 -0.55 -0.41
C HIS A 144 -5.29 0.45 -0.08
N ALA A 145 -5.34 1.07 1.10
CA ALA A 145 -4.36 2.05 1.51
C ALA A 145 -2.97 1.43 1.73
N ALA A 146 -2.91 0.24 2.32
CA ALA A 146 -1.68 -0.55 2.44
C ALA A 146 -1.07 -0.88 1.09
N SER A 147 -1.89 -1.35 0.15
CA SER A 147 -1.46 -1.63 -1.23
C SER A 147 -0.91 -0.37 -1.90
N LEU A 148 -1.56 0.78 -1.75
CA LEU A 148 -1.05 2.03 -2.32
C LEU A 148 0.28 2.44 -1.69
N ALA A 149 0.41 2.36 -0.37
CA ALA A 149 1.64 2.72 0.34
C ALA A 149 2.85 1.89 -0.12
N VAL A 150 2.70 0.57 -0.27
CA VAL A 150 3.80 -0.30 -0.75
C VAL A 150 4.09 -0.11 -2.24
N SER A 151 3.14 0.43 -3.01
CA SER A 151 3.36 0.78 -4.42
C SER A 151 4.18 2.06 -4.55
N GLU A 152 3.90 3.05 -3.71
CA GLU A 152 4.60 4.35 -3.67
C GLU A 152 6.00 4.23 -3.06
N SER A 153 6.13 3.47 -1.97
CA SER A 153 7.35 3.32 -1.19
C SER A 153 7.65 1.84 -0.89
N PRO A 154 8.00 1.04 -1.93
CA PRO A 154 8.25 -0.39 -1.76
C PRO A 154 9.41 -0.66 -0.81
N GLY A 155 9.29 -1.72 0.00
CA GLY A 155 10.35 -2.25 0.86
C GLY A 155 10.53 -1.52 2.19
N ARG A 156 9.69 -0.51 2.48
CA ARG A 156 9.76 0.30 3.71
C ARG A 156 8.87 -0.26 4.83
N GLU A 157 7.82 0.47 5.22
CA GLU A 157 7.09 0.22 6.47
C GLU A 157 6.29 -1.09 6.48
N PHE A 158 5.75 -1.50 5.34
CA PHE A 158 4.83 -2.64 5.26
C PHE A 158 5.45 -3.77 4.44
N ASN A 159 6.56 -4.29 4.95
CA ASN A 159 7.28 -5.40 4.33
C ASN A 159 7.37 -6.60 5.29
N PRO A 160 6.63 -7.69 5.03
CA PRO A 160 5.73 -7.90 3.91
C PRO A 160 4.39 -7.19 4.09
N LEU A 161 3.67 -6.98 2.99
CA LEU A 161 2.22 -6.74 3.04
C LEU A 161 1.50 -8.07 2.84
N PHE A 162 0.70 -8.48 3.83
CA PHE A 162 -0.08 -9.71 3.77
C PHE A 162 -1.58 -9.38 3.60
N LEU A 163 -2.12 -9.61 2.41
CA LEU A 163 -3.54 -9.44 2.08
C LEU A 163 -4.29 -10.74 2.39
N CYS A 164 -5.22 -10.73 3.35
CA CYS A 164 -6.05 -11.91 3.64
C CYS A 164 -7.55 -11.61 3.49
N GLY A 165 -8.34 -12.64 3.23
CA GLY A 165 -9.80 -12.53 3.13
C GLY A 165 -10.37 -13.61 2.22
N GLY A 166 -11.69 -13.82 2.29
CA GLY A 166 -12.39 -14.82 1.48
C GLY A 166 -12.20 -14.68 -0.04
N VAL A 167 -12.73 -15.65 -0.78
CA VAL A 167 -12.69 -15.69 -2.25
C VAL A 167 -13.44 -14.49 -2.84
N GLY A 168 -12.90 -13.88 -3.90
CA GLY A 168 -13.58 -12.83 -4.65
C GLY A 168 -13.65 -11.45 -3.96
N LEU A 169 -12.91 -11.25 -2.86
CA LEU A 169 -12.91 -9.98 -2.12
C LEU A 169 -11.92 -8.93 -2.66
N GLY A 170 -11.18 -9.25 -3.73
CA GLY A 170 -10.32 -8.28 -4.42
C GLY A 170 -8.83 -8.34 -4.07
N LYS A 171 -8.35 -9.40 -3.39
CA LYS A 171 -6.92 -9.62 -3.10
C LYS A 171 -6.04 -9.55 -4.36
N THR A 172 -6.35 -10.38 -5.36
CA THR A 172 -5.66 -10.39 -6.66
C THR A 172 -5.76 -9.05 -7.40
N HIS A 173 -6.91 -8.35 -7.28
CA HIS A 173 -7.07 -7.01 -7.86
C HIS A 173 -6.08 -6.04 -7.24
N LEU A 174 -6.06 -5.92 -5.91
CA LEU A 174 -5.12 -5.04 -5.21
C LEU A 174 -3.67 -5.42 -5.50
N MET A 175 -3.35 -6.71 -5.53
CA MET A 175 -1.99 -7.17 -5.78
C MET A 175 -1.51 -6.78 -7.19
N GLN A 176 -2.34 -6.96 -8.22
CA GLN A 176 -1.99 -6.51 -9.57
C GLN A 176 -2.03 -4.97 -9.71
N ALA A 177 -2.86 -4.28 -8.91
CA ALA A 177 -2.87 -2.82 -8.90
C ALA A 177 -1.54 -2.24 -8.41
N ILE A 178 -0.89 -2.90 -7.43
CA ILE A 178 0.48 -2.56 -7.00
C ILE A 178 1.46 -2.65 -8.17
N ALA A 179 1.38 -3.74 -8.93
CA ALA A 179 2.25 -3.93 -10.10
C ALA A 179 2.02 -2.86 -11.17
N HIS A 180 0.77 -2.62 -11.56
CA HIS A 180 0.43 -1.58 -12.54
C HIS A 180 0.93 -0.20 -12.11
N TYR A 181 0.67 0.19 -10.87
CA TYR A 181 1.12 1.48 -10.33
C TYR A 181 2.64 1.61 -10.38
N ARG A 182 3.37 0.55 -9.98
CA ARG A 182 4.83 0.59 -9.98
C ARG A 182 5.39 0.67 -11.40
N LEU A 183 4.87 -0.13 -12.32
CA LEU A 183 5.35 -0.18 -13.71
C LEU A 183 4.98 1.07 -14.51
N GLU A 184 3.89 1.77 -14.16
CA GLU A 184 3.53 3.05 -14.76
C GLU A 184 4.54 4.17 -14.40
N LEU A 185 4.96 4.23 -13.13
CA LEU A 185 5.92 5.23 -12.66
C LEU A 185 7.38 4.85 -12.93
N TYR A 186 7.69 3.56 -12.88
CA TYR A 186 9.03 3.02 -13.05
C TYR A 186 9.00 1.83 -14.03
N PRO A 187 8.97 2.09 -15.35
CA PRO A 187 8.83 1.04 -16.38
C PRO A 187 9.93 -0.03 -16.38
N ASN A 188 11.09 0.28 -15.78
CA ASN A 188 12.23 -0.63 -15.66
C ASN A 188 12.29 -1.35 -14.30
N ALA A 189 11.29 -1.20 -13.43
CA ALA A 189 11.26 -1.87 -12.14
C ALA A 189 11.02 -3.38 -12.32
N ASN A 190 11.75 -4.20 -11.56
CA ASN A 190 11.62 -5.64 -11.59
C ASN A 190 10.45 -6.09 -10.71
N VAL A 191 9.23 -6.07 -11.25
CA VAL A 191 8.02 -6.51 -10.53
C VAL A 191 7.66 -7.92 -10.97
N PHE A 192 7.63 -8.88 -10.04
CA PHE A 192 7.26 -10.27 -10.32
C PHE A 192 5.92 -10.61 -9.69
N TYR A 193 4.98 -11.07 -10.50
CA TYR A 193 3.69 -11.61 -10.07
C TYR A 193 3.67 -13.11 -10.33
N VAL A 194 3.41 -13.89 -9.28
CA VAL A 194 3.44 -15.36 -9.35
C VAL A 194 2.37 -15.95 -8.45
N SER A 195 1.71 -17.01 -8.89
CA SER A 195 0.89 -17.83 -7.99
C SER A 195 1.79 -18.81 -7.23
N THR A 196 1.39 -19.23 -6.04
CA THR A 196 2.14 -20.22 -5.26
C THR A 196 2.30 -21.56 -5.98
N GLU A 197 1.32 -21.93 -6.81
CA GLU A 197 1.41 -23.08 -7.70
C GLU A 197 2.49 -22.90 -8.77
N GLN A 198 2.53 -21.74 -9.44
CA GLN A 198 3.55 -21.44 -10.45
C GLN A 198 4.96 -21.44 -9.83
N PHE A 199 5.13 -20.81 -8.67
CA PHE A 199 6.40 -20.84 -7.92
C PHE A 199 6.84 -22.28 -7.59
N THR A 200 5.90 -23.14 -7.18
CA THR A 200 6.17 -24.57 -6.96
C THR A 200 6.61 -25.27 -8.24
N ASN A 201 5.92 -25.03 -9.35
CA ASN A 201 6.22 -25.65 -10.63
C ASN A 201 7.58 -25.22 -11.16
N ASP A 202 7.93 -23.93 -11.04
CA ASP A 202 9.22 -23.39 -11.43
C ASP A 202 10.35 -23.98 -10.58
N LEU A 203 10.11 -24.18 -9.27
CA LEU A 203 11.05 -24.87 -8.38
C LEU A 203 11.28 -26.31 -8.84
N ILE A 204 10.22 -27.08 -9.05
CA ILE A 204 10.31 -28.49 -9.49
C ILE A 204 11.02 -28.58 -10.85
N ALA A 205 10.71 -27.68 -11.79
CA ALA A 205 11.36 -27.64 -13.09
C ALA A 205 12.86 -27.36 -12.97
N SER A 206 13.24 -26.40 -12.11
CA SER A 206 14.64 -26.02 -11.91
C SER A 206 15.48 -27.15 -11.29
N ILE A 207 14.90 -27.94 -10.37
CA ILE A 207 15.55 -29.12 -9.79
C ILE A 207 15.77 -30.20 -10.86
N ARG A 208 14.77 -30.45 -11.71
CA ARG A 208 14.87 -31.47 -12.77
C ARG A 208 15.89 -31.11 -13.85
N GLN A 209 16.12 -29.83 -14.08
CA GLN A 209 16.99 -29.31 -15.13
C GLN A 209 18.37 -28.87 -14.60
N ASP A 210 18.66 -29.09 -13.32
CA ASP A 210 19.88 -28.62 -12.64
C ASP A 210 20.12 -27.10 -12.81
N SER A 211 19.03 -26.32 -12.82
CA SER A 211 19.00 -24.88 -13.09
C SER A 211 18.52 -24.06 -11.89
N MET A 212 18.79 -24.56 -10.68
CA MET A 212 18.37 -23.93 -9.41
C MET A 212 18.92 -22.50 -9.25
N GLU A 213 20.09 -22.21 -9.80
CA GLU A 213 20.67 -20.86 -9.79
C GLU A 213 19.79 -19.86 -10.55
N PHE A 214 19.29 -20.25 -11.73
CA PHE A 214 18.42 -19.42 -12.54
C PHE A 214 17.08 -19.12 -11.84
N PHE A 215 16.49 -20.13 -11.18
CA PHE A 215 15.30 -19.93 -10.36
C PHE A 215 15.54 -18.88 -9.25
N ARG A 216 16.68 -18.98 -8.56
CA ARG A 216 17.03 -18.05 -7.49
C ARG A 216 17.27 -16.65 -8.02
N GLU A 217 18.00 -16.52 -9.12
CA GLU A 217 18.22 -15.22 -9.77
C GLU A 217 16.90 -14.59 -10.20
N HIS A 218 16.00 -15.37 -10.81
CA HIS A 218 14.70 -14.90 -11.26
C HIS A 218 13.87 -14.26 -10.12
N TYR A 219 13.70 -14.95 -8.99
CA TYR A 219 12.87 -14.44 -7.90
C TYR A 219 13.59 -13.49 -6.94
N ARG A 220 14.90 -13.65 -6.71
CA ARG A 220 15.64 -12.87 -5.71
C ARG A 220 16.17 -11.53 -6.25
N THR A 221 16.06 -11.28 -7.54
CA THR A 221 16.37 -9.97 -8.17
C THR A 221 15.15 -9.04 -8.25
N ALA A 222 13.99 -9.48 -7.76
CA ALA A 222 12.77 -8.69 -7.72
C ALA A 222 12.94 -7.38 -6.91
N ASP A 223 12.45 -6.27 -7.44
CA ASP A 223 12.19 -5.06 -6.66
C ASP A 223 10.91 -5.22 -5.85
N ILE A 224 9.91 -5.88 -6.45
CA ILE A 224 8.64 -6.24 -5.81
C ILE A 224 8.29 -7.68 -6.20
N LEU A 225 8.13 -8.55 -5.21
CA LEU A 225 7.62 -9.91 -5.37
C LEU A 225 6.17 -9.97 -4.87
N LEU A 226 5.25 -10.33 -5.76
CA LEU A 226 3.82 -10.47 -5.51
C LEU A 226 3.44 -11.95 -5.61
N VAL A 227 2.99 -12.53 -4.51
CA VAL A 227 2.72 -13.97 -4.39
C VAL A 227 1.24 -14.19 -4.12
N ASP A 228 0.52 -14.73 -5.11
CA ASP A 228 -0.90 -15.00 -4.97
C ASP A 228 -1.16 -16.40 -4.40
N ASP A 229 -2.28 -16.52 -3.71
CA ASP A 229 -2.79 -17.75 -3.12
C ASP A 229 -1.74 -18.56 -2.33
N ILE A 230 -1.09 -17.92 -1.36
CA ILE A 230 -0.04 -18.55 -0.50
C ILE A 230 -0.52 -19.79 0.25
N GLN A 231 -1.83 -19.93 0.47
CA GLN A 231 -2.41 -21.14 1.07
C GLN A 231 -2.07 -22.41 0.27
N PHE A 232 -1.76 -22.33 -1.02
CA PHE A 232 -1.37 -23.52 -1.80
C PHE A 232 0.07 -24.01 -1.52
N ILE A 233 0.78 -23.41 -0.57
CA ILE A 233 2.06 -23.90 -0.05
C ILE A 233 1.89 -24.94 1.08
N GLU A 234 0.65 -25.12 1.55
CA GLU A 234 0.24 -26.19 2.46
C GLU A 234 0.82 -27.53 2.02
N ASP A 235 1.39 -28.28 2.96
CA ASP A 235 2.00 -29.61 2.78
C ASP A 235 3.16 -29.71 1.77
N LYS A 236 3.66 -28.58 1.25
CA LYS A 236 4.80 -28.54 0.31
C LYS A 236 6.07 -28.11 1.02
N GLU A 237 6.62 -28.97 1.87
CA GLU A 237 7.78 -28.65 2.72
C GLU A 237 8.93 -28.01 1.94
N TYR A 238 9.40 -28.64 0.86
CA TYR A 238 10.48 -28.10 0.02
C TYR A 238 10.16 -26.73 -0.57
N THR A 239 8.92 -26.50 -1.02
CA THR A 239 8.49 -25.18 -1.51
C THR A 239 8.49 -24.15 -0.39
N GLN A 240 8.02 -24.52 0.81
CA GLN A 240 8.06 -23.63 1.98
C GLN A 240 9.50 -23.24 2.34
N GLU A 241 10.45 -24.18 2.27
CA GLU A 241 11.86 -23.88 2.54
C GLU A 241 12.46 -22.91 1.53
N GLU A 242 12.30 -23.18 0.23
CA GLU A 242 12.88 -22.31 -0.80
C GLU A 242 12.17 -20.93 -0.83
N PHE A 243 10.87 -20.89 -0.56
CA PHE A 243 10.14 -19.64 -0.38
C PHE A 243 10.66 -18.86 0.82
N PHE A 244 10.92 -19.51 1.95
CA PHE A 244 11.50 -18.88 3.14
C PHE A 244 12.85 -18.22 2.84
N HIS A 245 13.73 -18.90 2.08
CA HIS A 245 15.03 -18.33 1.69
C HIS A 245 14.89 -17.16 0.71
N THR A 246 13.98 -17.28 -0.26
CA THR A 246 13.67 -16.21 -1.22
C THR A 246 13.13 -14.98 -0.50
N PHE A 247 12.17 -15.17 0.41
CA PHE A 247 11.62 -14.12 1.27
C PHE A 247 12.71 -13.40 2.06
N ASN A 248 13.59 -14.15 2.76
CA ASN A 248 14.69 -13.54 3.53
C ASN A 248 15.57 -12.66 2.67
N THR A 249 16.02 -13.21 1.54
CA THR A 249 16.95 -12.52 0.64
C THR A 249 16.36 -11.19 0.17
N LEU A 250 15.09 -11.20 -0.24
CA LEU A 250 14.39 -10.00 -0.67
C LEU A 250 14.18 -9.02 0.49
N HIS A 251 13.71 -9.51 1.64
CA HIS A 251 13.43 -8.67 2.80
C HIS A 251 14.69 -7.98 3.35
N GLU A 252 15.79 -8.71 3.50
CA GLU A 252 17.09 -8.18 3.94
C GLU A 252 17.66 -7.16 2.95
N ALA A 253 17.40 -7.35 1.65
CA ALA A 253 17.78 -6.39 0.61
C ALA A 253 16.80 -5.19 0.49
N GLY A 254 15.82 -5.07 1.39
CA GLY A 254 14.83 -4.00 1.37
C GLY A 254 13.90 -4.04 0.14
N LYS A 255 13.72 -5.21 -0.47
CA LYS A 255 12.80 -5.43 -1.59
C LYS A 255 11.40 -5.72 -1.07
N GLN A 256 10.37 -5.26 -1.78
CA GLN A 256 8.99 -5.42 -1.32
C GLN A 256 8.51 -6.85 -1.55
N VAL A 257 7.91 -7.45 -0.53
CA VAL A 257 7.14 -8.69 -0.67
C VAL A 257 5.67 -8.41 -0.37
N VAL A 258 4.77 -8.83 -1.25
CA VAL A 258 3.32 -8.80 -1.04
C VAL A 258 2.79 -10.21 -1.20
N ILE A 259 1.99 -10.65 -0.24
CA ILE A 259 1.47 -12.01 -0.18
C ILE A 259 -0.05 -11.93 -0.08
N ALA A 260 -0.77 -12.70 -0.89
CA ALA A 260 -2.21 -12.84 -0.80
C ALA A 260 -2.60 -14.24 -0.34
N SER A 261 -3.62 -14.31 0.52
CA SER A 261 -4.11 -15.56 1.11
C SER A 261 -5.62 -15.54 1.29
N ASP A 262 -6.28 -16.70 1.24
CA ASP A 262 -7.69 -16.82 1.62
C ASP A 262 -7.93 -16.70 3.14
N ARG A 263 -6.86 -16.79 3.95
CA ARG A 263 -6.89 -16.79 5.42
C ARG A 263 -5.62 -16.17 6.04
N PRO A 264 -5.67 -15.71 7.30
CA PRO A 264 -4.48 -15.14 7.96
C PRO A 264 -3.38 -16.20 8.18
N PRO A 265 -2.11 -15.79 8.37
CA PRO A 265 -0.96 -16.71 8.48
C PRO A 265 -1.14 -17.83 9.50
N GLN A 266 -1.69 -17.52 10.68
CA GLN A 266 -1.89 -18.49 11.77
C GLN A 266 -2.96 -19.55 11.47
N ARG A 267 -3.74 -19.37 10.41
CA ARG A 267 -4.82 -20.29 9.99
C ARG A 267 -4.45 -21.11 8.76
N ILE A 268 -3.25 -20.96 8.20
CA ILE A 268 -2.75 -21.80 7.11
C ILE A 268 -2.24 -23.11 7.74
N PRO A 269 -2.92 -24.26 7.52
CA PRO A 269 -2.46 -25.55 8.01
C PRO A 269 -1.04 -25.86 7.54
N THR A 270 -0.28 -26.58 8.35
CA THR A 270 1.06 -27.10 8.00
C THR A 270 2.07 -26.07 7.47
N LEU A 271 1.79 -24.77 7.65
CA LEU A 271 2.71 -23.68 7.41
C LEU A 271 3.74 -23.65 8.53
N GLN A 272 5.02 -23.69 8.18
CA GLN A 272 6.10 -23.67 9.17
C GLN A 272 6.04 -22.40 10.04
N ASP A 273 6.26 -22.53 11.34
CA ASP A 273 6.20 -21.43 12.32
C ASP A 273 7.09 -20.24 11.94
N ARG A 274 8.25 -20.53 11.32
CA ARG A 274 9.14 -19.48 10.82
C ARG A 274 8.46 -18.62 9.76
N LEU A 275 7.73 -19.21 8.80
CA LEU A 275 6.97 -18.46 7.80
C LEU A 275 5.80 -17.69 8.42
N VAL A 276 5.09 -18.28 9.39
CA VAL A 276 4.04 -17.57 10.15
C VAL A 276 4.60 -16.31 10.81
N SER A 277 5.75 -16.43 11.47
CA SER A 277 6.45 -15.29 12.08
C SER A 277 6.82 -14.23 11.03
N ARG A 278 7.32 -14.66 9.85
CA ARG A 278 7.67 -13.73 8.77
C ARG A 278 6.47 -12.99 8.20
N PHE A 279 5.37 -13.68 7.97
CA PHE A 279 4.17 -13.06 7.42
C PHE A 279 3.53 -12.11 8.42
N SER A 280 3.71 -12.38 9.71
CA SER A 280 3.15 -11.56 10.80
C SER A 280 4.03 -10.37 11.22
N MET A 281 5.28 -10.26 10.73
CA MET A 281 6.15 -9.13 11.11
C MET A 281 5.80 -7.83 10.40
N GLY A 282 5.10 -7.94 9.26
CA GLY A 282 4.65 -6.80 8.46
C GLY A 282 3.20 -6.44 8.74
N LEU A 283 2.51 -5.89 7.73
CA LEU A 283 1.11 -5.51 7.86
C LEU A 283 0.20 -6.63 7.35
N ILE A 284 -0.67 -7.15 8.21
CA ILE A 284 -1.76 -8.04 7.82
C ILE A 284 -2.99 -7.18 7.56
N ALA A 285 -3.37 -7.06 6.28
CA ALA A 285 -4.55 -6.34 5.86
C ALA A 285 -5.67 -7.32 5.50
N ASP A 286 -6.68 -7.35 6.36
CA ASP A 286 -7.84 -8.21 6.20
C ASP A 286 -8.93 -7.52 5.37
N ILE A 287 -9.40 -8.22 4.33
CA ILE A 287 -10.43 -7.75 3.41
C ILE A 287 -11.72 -8.47 3.73
N GLN A 288 -12.72 -7.70 4.16
CA GLN A 288 -14.00 -8.21 4.59
C GLN A 288 -15.08 -8.05 3.52
N VAL A 289 -16.16 -8.83 3.65
CA VAL A 289 -17.31 -8.79 2.72
C VAL A 289 -17.87 -7.37 2.66
N PRO A 290 -17.98 -6.75 1.47
CA PRO A 290 -18.48 -5.39 1.34
C PRO A 290 -19.94 -5.25 1.74
N ASP A 291 -20.29 -4.08 2.28
CA ASP A 291 -21.66 -3.69 2.58
C ASP A 291 -22.51 -3.51 1.30
N LEU A 292 -23.81 -3.25 1.47
CA LEU A 292 -24.72 -3.11 0.32
C LEU A 292 -24.30 -1.96 -0.61
N GLU A 293 -23.92 -0.83 -0.03
CA GLU A 293 -23.50 0.37 -0.76
C GLU A 293 -22.24 0.11 -1.59
N THR A 294 -21.19 -0.45 -0.97
CA THR A 294 -19.95 -0.83 -1.65
C THR A 294 -20.20 -1.88 -2.72
N ARG A 295 -21.09 -2.86 -2.48
CA ARG A 295 -21.48 -3.85 -3.49
C ARG A 295 -22.17 -3.22 -4.69
N MET A 296 -23.10 -2.28 -4.46
CA MET A 296 -23.75 -1.54 -5.54
C MET A 296 -22.74 -0.74 -6.37
N ALA A 297 -21.81 -0.04 -5.72
CA ALA A 297 -20.74 0.69 -6.38
C ALA A 297 -19.80 -0.24 -7.18
N ILE A 298 -19.45 -1.43 -6.65
CA ILE A 298 -18.69 -2.46 -7.38
C ILE A 298 -19.43 -2.89 -8.64
N LEU A 299 -20.74 -3.14 -8.55
CA LEU A 299 -21.55 -3.55 -9.71
C LEU A 299 -21.60 -2.46 -10.78
N GLN A 300 -21.72 -1.19 -10.40
CA GLN A 300 -21.69 -0.06 -11.33
C GLN A 300 -20.34 0.13 -12.01
N LYS A 301 -19.24 -0.22 -11.33
CA LYS A 301 -17.85 -0.04 -11.82
C LYS A 301 -17.32 -1.26 -12.58
N LYS A 302 -17.97 -2.42 -12.47
CA LYS A 302 -17.71 -3.57 -13.35
C LYS A 302 -18.09 -3.17 -14.78
N PRO A 303 -17.21 -3.36 -15.78
CA PRO A 303 -17.60 -3.12 -17.17
C PRO A 303 -18.81 -4.00 -17.45
N SER A 304 -19.85 -3.41 -18.03
CA SER A 304 -21.14 -4.04 -18.27
C SER A 304 -20.94 -5.46 -18.81
N MET A 305 -21.12 -6.48 -17.96
CA MET A 305 -21.46 -7.79 -18.48
C MET A 305 -22.74 -7.54 -19.27
N LYS A 306 -22.69 -7.78 -20.59
CA LYS A 306 -23.79 -7.67 -21.55
C LYS A 306 -25.14 -7.50 -20.85
N THR A 307 -25.80 -6.37 -21.11
CA THR A 307 -27.21 -6.10 -20.81
C THR A 307 -27.98 -7.42 -20.77
N LEU A 308 -28.17 -7.96 -19.56
CA LEU A 308 -29.13 -9.03 -19.37
C LEU A 308 -30.43 -8.27 -19.22
N ASP A 309 -31.12 -8.10 -20.35
CA ASP A 309 -32.51 -7.65 -20.39
C ASP A 309 -33.28 -8.57 -19.44
N TYR A 310 -33.59 -8.07 -18.25
CA TYR A 310 -34.61 -8.68 -17.43
C TYR A 310 -35.95 -8.21 -18.02
N PRO A 311 -36.75 -9.11 -18.63
CA PRO A 311 -38.10 -8.75 -19.00
C PRO A 311 -38.88 -8.49 -17.72
N VAL A 312 -39.32 -7.25 -17.56
CA VAL A 312 -40.33 -6.89 -16.57
C VAL A 312 -41.65 -7.49 -17.07
N MET A 313 -42.21 -8.45 -16.33
CA MET A 313 -43.65 -8.74 -16.41
C MET A 313 -44.40 -7.81 -15.47
#